data_AF-A0A7C2IN67-F1
#
_entry.id   AF-A0A7C2IN67-F1
#
_cell.length_a   1.000
_cell.length_b   1.000
_cell.length_c   1.000
_cell.angle_alpha   90.00
_cell.angle_beta   90.00
_cell.angle_gamma   90.00
#
_symmetry.space_group_name_H-M   'P 1'
#
loop_
_entity.id
_entity.type
_entity.pdbx_description
1 polymer ?
#
loop_
_entity_poly.entity_id
_entity_poly.type
_entity_poly.pdbx_seq_one_letter_code
_entity_poly.pdbx_strand_id
1 'polypeptide(L)'
;VGLILIPLGMFLSRKKAADPDAPWPKIDLNNPKYRNAFMIFSIGSAIFLFASALGSYQAFHYTESVQFCGEICHEVMKPEYTAYQNSAHARVACVDCHVGSGADWYVRSKLSGLYQVYAVAANVYPRPIPTPVQNLRPARETCEECHWPQKFYSQKLRLERHFLNDEENTPWDIHLLMKIGSEHASRGLKEGIHWHINPDIKIEYIAADVQLQNIPWVRYTNLETGKTVVYQNEDEALDAEQIDNAEIHTMDCMDCHNRPSHSYKPPAFFVNEALAAGMMPAGLPEIKSLSMEICSEPFTATDSAQQYIEKTIKEFYAENYTEITEEQPELIEQAVQGLQRVYMQNIFPEMNVRWDAYPNNIGHLEFNGCFRCHNDLHTSDDGDVISKDCNLCHTIVAQGSPDDKMMADISSTIEFKHPSDIDEVWKEMLCTECHTGLNP
;
A
#
# COMPACT_ATOMS: atom_id res chain seq x y z
N VAL A 1 -8.04 -24.22 -31.14
CA VAL A 1 -7.51 -23.90 -32.49
C VAL A 1 -7.02 -25.15 -33.24
N GLY A 2 -6.09 -25.95 -32.70
CA GLY A 2 -5.52 -27.12 -33.39
C GLY A 2 -6.51 -28.14 -33.96
N LEU A 3 -7.56 -28.50 -33.21
CA LEU A 3 -8.59 -29.46 -33.66
C LEU A 3 -9.47 -28.94 -34.82
N ILE A 4 -9.60 -27.63 -34.98
CA ILE A 4 -10.35 -26.98 -36.07
C ILE A 4 -9.51 -26.92 -37.36
N LEU A 5 -8.17 -26.91 -37.24
CA LEU A 5 -7.27 -26.92 -38.38
C LEU A 5 -7.33 -28.23 -39.19
N ILE A 6 -7.78 -29.33 -38.57
CA ILE A 6 -7.95 -30.64 -39.21
C ILE A 6 -9.08 -30.60 -40.27
N PRO A 7 -10.34 -30.27 -39.94
CA PRO A 7 -11.40 -30.14 -40.93
C PRO A 7 -11.15 -28.99 -41.92
N LEU A 8 -10.52 -27.89 -41.48
CA LEU A 8 -10.11 -26.80 -42.37
C LEU A 8 -9.06 -27.25 -43.39
N GLY A 9 -8.07 -28.05 -42.97
CA GLY A 9 -7.08 -28.65 -43.86
C GLY A 9 -7.71 -29.60 -44.88
N MET A 10 -8.69 -30.42 -44.46
CA MET A 10 -9.46 -31.27 -45.37
C MET A 10 -10.25 -30.46 -46.40
N PHE A 11 -10.88 -29.35 -45.97
CA PHE A 11 -11.62 -28.44 -46.85
C PHE A 11 -10.69 -27.73 -47.87
N LEU A 12 -9.55 -27.22 -47.41
CA LEU A 12 -8.56 -26.54 -48.27
C LEU A 12 -7.88 -27.50 -49.25
N SER A 13 -7.60 -28.74 -48.83
CA SER A 13 -7.05 -29.79 -49.69
C SER A 13 -8.01 -30.13 -50.84
N ARG A 14 -9.31 -30.22 -50.57
CA ARG A 14 -10.34 -30.39 -51.61
C ARG A 14 -10.37 -29.22 -52.58
N LYS A 15 -10.33 -27.98 -52.09
CA LYS A 15 -10.32 -26.78 -52.94
C LYS A 15 -9.10 -26.74 -53.88
N LYS A 16 -7.96 -27.28 -53.44
CA LYS A 16 -6.75 -27.44 -54.27
C LYS A 16 -6.80 -28.59 -55.26
N ALA A 17 -7.62 -29.63 -55.02
CA ALA A 17 -7.67 -30.83 -55.85
C ALA A 17 -8.39 -30.65 -57.21
N ALA A 18 -8.94 -29.48 -57.51
CA ALA A 18 -9.47 -29.06 -58.82
C ALA A 18 -10.58 -29.94 -59.45
N ASP A 19 -11.21 -30.84 -58.69
CA ASP A 19 -12.37 -31.64 -59.12
C ASP A 19 -13.64 -31.21 -58.36
N PRO A 20 -14.60 -30.51 -59.00
CA PRO A 20 -15.87 -30.10 -58.40
C PRO A 20 -16.76 -31.27 -57.98
N ASP A 21 -16.61 -32.44 -58.61
CA ASP A 21 -17.49 -33.60 -58.47
C ASP A 21 -16.94 -34.68 -57.50
N ALA A 22 -15.77 -34.42 -56.90
CA ALA A 22 -15.19 -35.33 -55.91
C ALA A 22 -16.18 -35.57 -54.74
N PRO A 23 -16.56 -36.83 -54.43
CA PRO A 23 -17.54 -37.13 -53.40
C PRO A 23 -17.03 -36.69 -52.03
N TRP A 24 -17.94 -36.19 -51.19
CA TRP A 24 -17.62 -35.89 -49.80
C TRP A 24 -17.07 -37.12 -49.07
N PRO A 25 -16.15 -36.94 -48.10
CA PRO A 25 -15.68 -38.04 -47.27
C PRO A 25 -16.87 -38.79 -46.64
N LYS A 26 -16.99 -40.08 -46.94
CA LYS A 26 -18.01 -40.95 -46.32
C LYS A 26 -17.40 -41.58 -45.07
N ILE A 27 -17.93 -41.25 -43.91
CA ILE A 27 -17.56 -41.90 -42.65
C ILE A 27 -18.43 -43.15 -42.50
N ASP A 28 -17.87 -44.31 -42.85
CA ASP A 28 -18.51 -45.62 -42.64
C ASP A 28 -17.80 -46.39 -41.53
N LEU A 29 -18.40 -46.40 -40.33
CA LEU A 29 -17.83 -47.07 -39.15
C LEU A 29 -17.87 -48.60 -39.24
N ASN A 30 -18.53 -49.18 -40.26
CA ASN A 30 -18.43 -50.60 -40.56
C ASN A 30 -17.10 -50.97 -41.22
N ASN A 31 -16.40 -50.00 -41.82
CA ASN A 31 -15.06 -50.21 -42.35
C ASN A 31 -14.02 -50.19 -41.21
N PRO A 32 -13.24 -51.27 -41.01
CA PRO A 32 -12.27 -51.34 -39.90
C PRO A 32 -11.20 -50.24 -39.95
N LYS A 33 -10.84 -49.73 -41.14
CA LYS A 33 -9.88 -48.62 -41.28
C LYS A 33 -10.46 -47.31 -40.74
N TYR A 34 -11.71 -46.99 -41.07
CA TYR A 34 -12.38 -45.78 -40.59
C TYR A 34 -12.72 -45.88 -39.10
N ARG A 35 -13.10 -47.07 -38.62
CA ARG A 35 -13.30 -47.31 -37.18
C ARG A 35 -12.01 -47.12 -36.38
N ASN A 36 -10.89 -47.67 -36.84
CA ASN A 36 -9.59 -47.49 -36.17
C ASN A 36 -9.14 -46.02 -36.20
N ALA A 37 -9.28 -45.34 -37.34
CA ALA A 37 -8.96 -43.92 -37.45
C ALA A 37 -9.84 -43.06 -36.51
N PHE A 38 -11.14 -43.34 -36.45
CA PHE A 38 -12.07 -42.66 -35.53
C PHE A 38 -11.71 -42.93 -34.06
N MET A 39 -11.37 -44.16 -33.69
CA MET A 39 -10.94 -44.51 -32.33
C MET A 39 -9.63 -43.81 -31.94
N ILE A 40 -8.61 -43.84 -32.82
CA ILE A 40 -7.34 -43.14 -32.59
C ILE A 40 -7.56 -41.63 -32.47
N PHE A 41 -8.36 -41.05 -33.36
CA PHE A 41 -8.69 -39.62 -33.31
C PHE A 41 -9.44 -39.26 -32.03
N SER A 42 -10.43 -40.07 -31.63
CA SER A 42 -11.24 -39.81 -30.43
C SER A 42 -10.41 -39.95 -29.16
N ILE A 43 -9.62 -41.02 -29.02
CA ILE A 43 -8.74 -41.24 -27.87
C ILE A 43 -7.63 -40.18 -27.84
N GLY A 44 -6.99 -39.91 -28.98
CA GLY A 44 -5.97 -38.88 -29.10
C GLY A 44 -6.48 -37.49 -28.77
N SER A 45 -7.69 -37.14 -29.23
CA SER A 45 -8.35 -35.87 -28.89
C SER A 45 -8.72 -35.81 -27.41
N ALA A 46 -9.23 -36.90 -26.82
CA ALA A 46 -9.54 -36.96 -25.41
C ALA A 46 -8.28 -36.76 -24.55
N ILE A 47 -7.17 -37.44 -24.86
CA ILE A 47 -5.89 -37.28 -24.19
C ILE A 47 -5.36 -35.84 -24.37
N PHE A 48 -5.40 -35.31 -25.60
CA PHE A 48 -4.95 -33.95 -25.88
C PHE A 48 -5.77 -32.90 -25.11
N LEU A 49 -7.09 -33.01 -25.11
CA LEU A 49 -7.98 -32.11 -24.38
C LEU A 49 -7.77 -32.23 -22.87
N PHE A 50 -7.62 -33.45 -22.35
CA PHE A 50 -7.32 -33.68 -20.94
C PHE A 50 -5.97 -33.07 -20.54
N ALA A 51 -4.91 -33.32 -21.30
CA ALA A 51 -3.59 -32.74 -21.06
C ALA A 51 -3.61 -31.21 -21.19
N SER A 52 -4.35 -30.67 -22.16
CA SER A 52 -4.51 -29.23 -22.34
C SER A 52 -5.27 -28.60 -21.17
N ALA A 53 -6.34 -29.26 -20.68
CA ALA A 53 -7.10 -28.80 -19.54
C ALA A 53 -6.24 -28.80 -18.27
N LEU A 54 -5.51 -29.89 -18.01
CA LEU A 54 -4.60 -30.00 -16.87
C LEU A 54 -3.48 -28.97 -16.95
N GLY A 55 -2.86 -28.81 -18.12
CA GLY A 55 -1.81 -27.81 -18.35
C GLY A 55 -2.32 -26.38 -18.19
N SER A 56 -3.51 -26.09 -18.70
CA SER A 56 -4.13 -24.75 -18.56
C SER A 56 -4.50 -24.45 -17.12
N TYR A 57 -5.00 -25.44 -16.37
CA TYR A 57 -5.29 -25.31 -14.95
C TYR A 57 -4.02 -25.03 -14.13
N GLN A 58 -2.94 -25.77 -14.40
CA GLN A 58 -1.67 -25.54 -13.70
C GLN A 58 -1.06 -24.18 -14.06
N ALA A 59 -1.11 -23.79 -15.34
CA ALA A 59 -0.65 -22.47 -15.78
C ALA A 59 -1.47 -21.35 -15.14
N PHE A 60 -2.79 -21.52 -15.05
CA PHE A 60 -3.68 -20.61 -14.35
C PHE A 60 -3.23 -20.42 -12.90
N HIS A 61 -3.15 -21.50 -12.11
CA HIS A 61 -2.71 -21.43 -10.71
C HIS A 61 -1.33 -20.83 -10.54
N TYR A 62 -0.39 -21.14 -11.43
CA TYR A 62 0.93 -20.56 -11.38
C TYR A 62 0.90 -19.05 -11.62
N THR A 63 0.19 -18.58 -12.65
CA THR A 63 0.06 -17.14 -12.97
C THR A 63 -0.76 -16.33 -11.96
N GLU A 64 -1.31 -16.98 -10.94
CA GLU A 64 -2.01 -16.35 -9.82
C GLU A 64 -1.25 -16.51 -8.49
N SER A 65 -0.08 -17.15 -8.52
CA SER A 65 0.76 -17.30 -7.35
C SER A 65 1.52 -16.03 -7.02
N VAL A 66 1.80 -15.84 -5.73
CA VAL A 66 2.70 -14.79 -5.24
C VAL A 66 4.08 -14.89 -5.90
N GLN A 67 4.58 -16.11 -6.13
CA GLN A 67 5.84 -16.35 -6.82
C GLN A 67 5.84 -15.75 -8.23
N PHE A 68 4.78 -15.98 -9.00
CA PHE A 68 4.70 -15.43 -10.35
C PHE A 68 4.67 -13.90 -10.35
N CYS A 69 3.84 -13.30 -9.49
CA CYS A 69 3.67 -11.86 -9.41
C CYS A 69 4.91 -11.13 -8.83
N GLY A 70 5.55 -11.70 -7.81
CA GLY A 70 6.62 -11.05 -7.06
C GLY A 70 8.04 -11.37 -7.53
N GLU A 71 8.29 -12.56 -8.07
CA GLU A 71 9.67 -13.04 -8.30
C GLU A 71 10.05 -13.13 -9.78
N ILE A 72 9.09 -13.23 -10.71
CA ILE A 72 9.43 -13.39 -12.14
C ILE A 72 10.03 -12.12 -12.71
N CYS A 73 9.35 -10.98 -12.48
CA CYS A 73 9.86 -9.66 -12.83
C CYS A 73 10.62 -9.04 -11.66
N HIS A 74 11.56 -9.80 -11.06
CA HIS A 74 12.21 -9.44 -9.80
C HIS A 74 12.79 -8.03 -9.76
N GLU A 75 13.37 -7.50 -10.83
CA GLU A 75 13.92 -6.13 -10.83
C GLU A 75 12.84 -5.07 -10.57
N VAL A 76 11.70 -5.21 -11.25
CA VAL A 76 10.59 -4.24 -11.20
C VAL A 76 9.70 -4.46 -9.98
N MET A 77 9.50 -5.72 -9.60
CA MET A 77 8.58 -6.12 -8.53
C MET A 77 9.26 -6.24 -7.16
N LYS A 78 10.59 -6.19 -7.07
CA LYS A 78 11.33 -6.25 -5.79
C LYS A 78 10.77 -5.28 -4.74
N PRO A 79 10.51 -3.98 -5.03
CA PRO A 79 9.96 -3.07 -4.02
C PRO A 79 8.62 -3.54 -3.46
N GLU A 80 7.67 -3.87 -4.33
CA GLU A 80 6.32 -4.30 -3.94
C GLU A 80 6.34 -5.66 -3.23
N TYR A 81 7.16 -6.60 -3.71
CA TYR A 81 7.29 -7.93 -3.13
C TYR A 81 7.96 -7.90 -1.75
N THR A 82 9.04 -7.14 -1.59
CA THR A 82 9.70 -6.97 -0.29
C THR A 82 8.78 -6.30 0.72
N ALA A 83 8.05 -5.25 0.35
CA ALA A 83 7.09 -4.63 1.25
C ALA A 83 5.94 -5.58 1.62
N TYR A 84 5.40 -6.33 0.64
CA TYR A 84 4.38 -7.36 0.86
C TYR A 84 4.81 -8.39 1.91
N GLN A 85 6.02 -8.94 1.79
CA GLN A 85 6.54 -9.95 2.71
C GLN A 85 6.66 -9.45 4.16
N ASN A 86 6.81 -8.14 4.35
CA ASN A 86 6.94 -7.50 5.67
C ASN A 86 5.63 -6.85 6.14
N SER A 87 4.51 -7.13 5.48
CA SER A 87 3.20 -6.55 5.80
C SER A 87 2.29 -7.48 6.60
N ALA A 88 1.19 -6.92 7.12
CA ALA A 88 0.10 -7.69 7.74
C ALA A 88 -0.57 -8.68 6.77
N HIS A 89 -0.38 -8.50 5.46
CA HIS A 89 -0.98 -9.30 4.40
C HIS A 89 0.00 -10.26 3.71
N ALA A 90 1.19 -10.50 4.27
CA ALA A 90 2.24 -11.36 3.69
C ALA A 90 1.81 -12.82 3.40
N ARG A 91 0.60 -13.23 3.79
CA ARG A 91 0.01 -14.55 3.56
C ARG A 91 -1.30 -14.51 2.74
N VAL A 92 -1.65 -13.37 2.17
CA VAL A 92 -2.80 -13.18 1.28
C VAL A 92 -2.29 -13.18 -0.16
N ALA A 93 -2.91 -13.92 -1.07
CA ALA A 93 -2.39 -13.99 -2.43
C ALA A 93 -2.54 -12.63 -3.14
N CYS A 94 -1.59 -12.26 -3.99
CA CYS A 94 -1.64 -11.00 -4.74
C CYS A 94 -2.96 -10.84 -5.52
N VAL A 95 -3.48 -11.94 -6.04
CA VAL A 95 -4.70 -11.98 -6.86
C VAL A 95 -5.99 -11.71 -6.08
N ASP A 96 -6.01 -11.96 -4.77
CA ASP A 96 -7.17 -11.69 -3.92
C ASP A 96 -7.45 -10.17 -3.87
N CYS A 97 -6.39 -9.35 -3.94
CA CYS A 97 -6.49 -7.90 -4.04
C CYS A 97 -6.51 -7.42 -5.50
N HIS A 98 -5.55 -7.83 -6.34
CA HIS A 98 -5.26 -7.18 -7.63
C HIS A 98 -6.00 -7.74 -8.86
N VAL A 99 -6.49 -8.98 -8.83
CA VAL A 99 -7.15 -9.60 -9.98
C VAL A 99 -8.66 -9.58 -9.82
N GLY A 100 -9.14 -10.06 -8.68
CA GLY A 100 -10.57 -10.16 -8.39
C GLY A 100 -11.26 -11.41 -8.91
N SER A 101 -12.41 -11.71 -8.31
CA SER A 101 -13.21 -12.86 -8.67
C SER A 101 -14.06 -12.59 -9.91
N GLY A 102 -14.35 -13.64 -10.68
CA GLY A 102 -15.21 -13.57 -11.86
C GLY A 102 -14.48 -13.41 -13.19
N ALA A 103 -15.17 -13.77 -14.27
CA ALA A 103 -14.57 -13.88 -15.60
C ALA A 103 -14.18 -12.52 -16.22
N ASP A 104 -14.91 -11.44 -15.94
CA ASP A 104 -14.63 -10.11 -16.49
C ASP A 104 -13.31 -9.55 -15.94
N TRP A 105 -13.16 -9.56 -14.62
CA TRP A 105 -11.95 -9.16 -13.91
C TRP A 105 -10.75 -10.02 -14.29
N TYR A 106 -10.95 -11.33 -14.45
CA TYR A 106 -9.92 -12.22 -14.97
C TYR A 106 -9.44 -11.79 -16.37
N VAL A 107 -10.34 -11.56 -17.33
CA VAL A 107 -9.94 -11.15 -18.69
C VAL A 107 -9.22 -9.79 -18.67
N ARG A 108 -9.75 -8.81 -17.92
CA ARG A 108 -9.12 -7.48 -17.78
C ARG A 108 -7.71 -7.58 -17.21
N SER A 109 -7.53 -8.34 -16.12
CA SER A 109 -6.22 -8.52 -15.48
C SER A 109 -5.21 -9.15 -16.43
N LYS A 110 -5.59 -10.16 -17.22
CA LYS A 110 -4.66 -10.81 -18.16
C LYS A 110 -4.32 -9.92 -19.35
N LEU A 111 -5.26 -9.13 -19.86
CA LEU A 111 -4.97 -8.13 -20.90
C LEU A 111 -4.03 -7.03 -20.39
N SER A 112 -4.26 -6.53 -19.17
CA SER A 112 -3.35 -5.59 -18.51
C SER A 112 -1.97 -6.22 -18.28
N GLY A 113 -1.93 -7.46 -17.81
CA GLY A 113 -0.69 -8.22 -17.61
C GLY A 113 0.12 -8.42 -18.90
N LEU A 114 -0.52 -8.62 -20.05
CA LEU A 114 0.17 -8.67 -21.34
C LEU A 114 0.88 -7.35 -21.67
N TYR A 115 0.23 -6.21 -21.39
CA TYR A 115 0.86 -4.91 -21.54
C TYR A 115 2.02 -4.72 -20.55
N GLN A 116 1.86 -5.14 -19.29
CA GLN A 116 2.94 -5.09 -18.30
C GLN A 116 4.16 -5.93 -18.72
N VAL A 117 3.95 -7.15 -19.22
CA VAL A 117 5.03 -7.99 -19.76
C VAL A 117 5.74 -7.30 -20.92
N TYR A 118 5.00 -6.69 -21.84
CA TYR A 118 5.59 -5.87 -22.90
C TYR A 118 6.38 -4.69 -22.34
N ALA A 119 5.81 -3.94 -21.41
CA ALA A 119 6.45 -2.76 -20.82
C ALA A 119 7.76 -3.13 -20.12
N VAL A 120 7.79 -4.22 -19.37
CA VAL A 120 9.01 -4.75 -18.73
C VAL A 120 10.02 -5.21 -19.78
N ALA A 121 9.59 -6.00 -20.78
CA ALA A 121 10.49 -6.54 -21.81
C ALA A 121 11.10 -5.44 -22.71
N ALA A 122 10.34 -4.39 -23.00
CA ALA A 122 10.80 -3.24 -23.78
C ALA A 122 11.41 -2.12 -22.92
N ASN A 123 11.41 -2.28 -21.59
CA ASN A 123 11.88 -1.28 -20.61
C ASN A 123 11.19 0.10 -20.74
N VAL A 124 9.87 0.10 -20.97
CA VAL A 124 9.03 1.29 -21.19
C VAL A 124 8.01 1.48 -20.06
N TYR A 125 8.52 1.74 -18.85
CA TYR A 125 7.70 2.00 -17.66
C TYR A 125 8.31 3.11 -16.79
N PRO A 126 7.48 3.86 -16.04
CA PRO A 126 7.95 4.89 -15.13
C PRO A 126 8.66 4.29 -13.90
N ARG A 127 9.58 5.08 -13.33
CA ARG A 127 10.29 4.77 -12.08
C ARG A 127 10.24 6.01 -11.17
N PRO A 128 9.53 5.99 -10.04
CA PRO A 128 8.74 4.88 -9.49
C PRO A 128 7.49 4.55 -10.32
N ILE A 129 6.95 3.35 -10.13
CA ILE A 129 5.67 2.96 -10.73
C ILE A 129 4.56 3.68 -9.96
N PRO A 130 3.69 4.47 -10.62
CA PRO A 130 2.65 5.22 -9.93
C PRO A 130 1.56 4.28 -9.38
N THR A 131 0.98 4.66 -8.24
CA THR A 131 -0.20 3.97 -7.69
C THR A 131 -1.39 4.14 -8.64
N PRO A 132 -2.08 3.06 -9.04
CA PRO A 132 -3.16 3.13 -10.02
C PRO A 132 -4.48 3.57 -9.37
N VAL A 133 -4.52 4.75 -8.73
CA VAL A 133 -5.64 5.24 -7.91
C VAL A 133 -6.99 5.17 -8.65
N GLN A 134 -7.00 5.48 -9.95
CA GLN A 134 -8.21 5.46 -10.80
C GLN A 134 -8.71 4.06 -11.18
N ASN A 135 -7.90 3.02 -11.00
CA ASN A 135 -8.22 1.64 -11.40
C ASN A 135 -8.16 0.67 -10.21
N LEU A 136 -8.25 1.19 -8.98
CA LEU A 136 -8.35 0.35 -7.80
C LEU A 136 -9.67 -0.41 -7.79
N ARG A 137 -9.62 -1.65 -7.33
CA ARG A 137 -10.84 -2.45 -7.15
C ARG A 137 -11.59 -1.93 -5.91
N PRO A 138 -12.93 -1.87 -5.93
CA PRO A 138 -13.71 -1.38 -4.79
C PRO A 138 -13.35 -2.09 -3.48
N ALA A 139 -13.26 -1.36 -2.37
CA ALA A 139 -12.96 -1.94 -1.05
C ALA A 139 -13.93 -3.07 -0.67
N ARG A 140 -15.21 -2.97 -1.07
CA ARG A 140 -16.25 -3.99 -0.87
C ARG A 140 -15.92 -5.35 -1.50
N GLU A 141 -15.23 -5.36 -2.64
CA GLU A 141 -14.88 -6.58 -3.38
C GLU A 141 -13.46 -7.08 -3.08
N THR A 142 -12.76 -6.42 -2.16
CA THR A 142 -11.36 -6.69 -1.83
C THR A 142 -11.17 -6.80 -0.31
N CYS A 143 -11.22 -5.67 0.38
CA CYS A 143 -11.02 -5.56 1.81
C CYS A 143 -12.13 -6.28 2.59
N GLU A 144 -13.39 -6.06 2.21
CA GLU A 144 -14.55 -6.48 3.00
C GLU A 144 -14.82 -7.99 2.95
N GLU A 145 -14.24 -8.71 2.00
CA GLU A 145 -14.28 -10.18 1.94
C GLU A 145 -13.57 -10.83 3.14
N CYS A 146 -12.61 -10.12 3.74
CA CYS A 146 -11.83 -10.56 4.91
C CYS A 146 -12.08 -9.70 6.16
N HIS A 147 -12.29 -8.39 5.98
CA HIS A 147 -12.51 -7.42 7.06
C HIS A 147 -13.98 -7.06 7.14
N TRP A 148 -14.67 -7.47 8.20
CA TRP A 148 -16.10 -7.23 8.35
C TRP A 148 -16.39 -5.84 8.96
N PRO A 149 -16.77 -4.81 8.17
CA PRO A 149 -16.82 -3.44 8.69
C PRO A 149 -17.96 -3.22 9.68
N GLN A 150 -19.07 -3.95 9.52
CA GLN A 150 -20.20 -3.87 10.43
C GLN A 150 -19.95 -4.61 11.75
N LYS A 151 -18.82 -5.31 11.89
CA LYS A 151 -18.38 -5.88 13.16
C LYS A 151 -17.62 -4.82 13.95
N PHE A 152 -18.08 -4.54 15.17
CA PHE A 152 -17.56 -3.43 15.95
C PHE A 152 -16.17 -3.70 16.51
N TYR A 153 -15.28 -2.74 16.30
CA TYR A 153 -13.96 -2.70 16.91
C TYR A 153 -13.96 -1.62 17.97
N SER A 154 -13.63 -1.98 19.21
CA SER A 154 -13.38 -1.00 20.27
C SER A 154 -12.13 -0.20 19.94
N GLN A 155 -11.94 0.89 20.66
CA GLN A 155 -10.71 1.67 20.60
C GLN A 155 -9.46 0.79 20.77
N LYS A 156 -8.36 1.18 20.12
CA LYS A 156 -7.11 0.40 20.10
C LYS A 156 -5.97 1.23 20.68
N LEU A 157 -5.28 0.69 21.68
CA LEU A 157 -4.05 1.27 22.19
C LEU A 157 -2.90 1.03 21.20
N ARG A 158 -2.21 2.09 20.84
CA ARG A 158 -1.04 2.11 19.98
C ARG A 158 0.13 2.69 20.77
N LEU A 159 1.23 1.94 20.83
CA LEU A 159 2.41 2.29 21.61
C LEU A 159 3.55 2.52 20.62
N GLU A 160 4.00 3.75 20.52
CA GLU A 160 5.07 4.13 19.60
C GLU A 160 6.28 4.61 20.41
N ARG A 161 7.46 4.20 19.96
CA ARG A 161 8.75 4.64 20.51
C ARG A 161 9.53 5.36 19.43
N HIS A 162 9.91 6.58 19.73
CA HIS A 162 10.73 7.44 18.90
C HIS A 162 12.11 7.62 19.54
N PHE A 163 13.08 8.03 18.72
CA PHE A 163 14.42 8.40 19.15
C PHE A 163 14.73 9.76 18.54
N LEU A 164 15.22 10.69 19.36
CA LEU A 164 15.61 12.02 18.90
C LEU A 164 16.93 11.97 18.13
N ASN A 165 17.16 12.99 17.29
CA ASN A 165 18.41 13.16 16.54
C ASN A 165 19.46 13.90 17.40
N ASP A 166 19.69 13.42 18.61
CA ASP A 166 20.72 13.92 19.53
C ASP A 166 21.81 12.86 19.78
N GLU A 167 22.86 13.24 20.52
CA GLU A 167 24.00 12.35 20.79
C GLU A 167 23.57 11.08 21.54
N GLU A 168 22.64 11.19 22.48
CA GLU A 168 22.19 10.07 23.31
C GLU A 168 21.11 9.19 22.62
N ASN A 169 20.63 9.60 21.44
CA ASN A 169 19.44 9.05 20.80
C ASN A 169 18.27 9.00 21.79
N THR A 170 17.95 10.11 22.43
CA THR A 170 16.99 10.17 23.55
C THR A 170 15.67 9.50 23.16
N PRO A 171 15.25 8.44 23.88
CA PRO A 171 13.99 7.77 23.59
C PRO A 171 12.80 8.63 24.01
N TRP A 172 11.74 8.62 23.20
CA TRP A 172 10.48 9.29 23.47
C TRP A 172 9.31 8.36 23.15
N ASP A 173 8.49 8.06 24.14
CA ASP A 173 7.29 7.22 23.95
C ASP A 173 6.07 8.10 23.70
N ILE A 174 5.16 7.63 22.84
CA ILE A 174 3.81 8.17 22.71
C ILE A 174 2.83 7.00 22.73
N HIS A 175 1.88 7.04 23.67
CA HIS A 175 0.82 6.06 23.78
C HIS A 175 -0.50 6.71 23.37
N LEU A 176 -1.09 6.19 22.30
CA LEU A 176 -2.31 6.71 21.68
C LEU A 176 -3.45 5.70 21.85
N LEU A 177 -4.59 6.16 22.35
CA LEU A 177 -5.83 5.39 22.26
C LEU A 177 -6.59 5.83 21.00
N MET A 178 -6.49 5.01 19.95
CA MET A 178 -7.10 5.29 18.66
C MET A 178 -8.60 5.03 18.69
N LYS A 179 -9.40 6.02 18.29
CA LYS A 179 -10.87 5.95 18.27
C LYS A 179 -11.41 5.26 17.02
N ILE A 180 -10.89 4.06 16.70
CA ILE A 180 -11.30 3.27 15.52
C ILE A 180 -12.77 2.83 15.53
N GLY A 181 -13.45 2.95 16.66
CA GLY A 181 -14.89 2.76 16.79
C GLY A 181 -15.34 3.31 18.14
N SER A 182 -16.57 2.98 18.55
CA SER A 182 -17.10 3.42 19.83
C SER A 182 -16.26 2.94 21.02
N GLU A 183 -16.29 3.72 22.10
CA GLU A 183 -15.63 3.37 23.38
C GLU A 183 -16.11 2.00 23.89
N HIS A 184 -17.42 1.79 23.89
CA HIS A 184 -18.04 0.51 24.22
C HIS A 184 -18.55 -0.19 22.96
N ALA A 185 -18.03 -1.38 22.65
CA ALA A 185 -18.42 -2.14 21.46
C ALA A 185 -19.94 -2.34 21.27
N SER A 186 -20.73 -2.28 22.35
CA SER A 186 -22.20 -2.32 22.30
C SER A 186 -22.86 -1.12 21.64
N ARG A 187 -22.17 0.03 21.51
CA ARG A 187 -22.66 1.24 20.82
C ARG A 187 -22.40 1.21 19.32
N GLY A 188 -21.59 0.28 18.86
CA GLY A 188 -21.34 0.03 17.45
C GLY A 188 -20.60 1.14 16.70
N LEU A 189 -21.09 1.53 15.51
CA LEU A 189 -20.46 2.54 14.64
C LEU A 189 -20.99 3.96 14.85
N LYS A 190 -21.69 4.21 15.97
CA LYS A 190 -22.25 5.53 16.29
C LYS A 190 -21.18 6.58 16.63
N GLU A 191 -19.98 6.13 16.96
CA GLU A 191 -18.85 6.94 17.41
C GLU A 191 -17.55 6.40 16.81
N GLY A 192 -16.51 7.23 16.74
CA GLY A 192 -15.19 6.89 16.22
C GLY A 192 -14.91 7.45 14.82
N ILE A 193 -13.72 7.14 14.29
CA ILE A 193 -13.20 7.73 13.03
C ILE A 193 -13.71 7.02 11.77
N HIS A 194 -14.24 5.80 11.86
CA HIS A 194 -14.67 5.02 10.70
C HIS A 194 -16.13 5.34 10.31
N TRP A 195 -16.39 6.58 9.91
CA TRP A 195 -17.73 7.00 9.47
C TRP A 195 -18.16 6.35 8.16
N HIS A 196 -17.22 6.10 7.25
CA HIS A 196 -17.53 5.57 5.90
C HIS A 196 -18.13 4.15 5.90
N ILE A 197 -17.95 3.39 6.99
CA ILE A 197 -18.53 2.03 7.14
C ILE A 197 -19.83 2.02 7.95
N ASN A 198 -20.25 3.17 8.48
CA ASN A 198 -21.51 3.29 9.18
C ASN A 198 -22.68 3.20 8.15
N PRO A 199 -23.65 2.27 8.34
CA PRO A 199 -24.73 2.07 7.37
C PRO A 199 -25.66 3.28 7.20
N ASP A 200 -25.67 4.19 8.18
CA ASP A 200 -26.53 5.37 8.20
C ASP A 200 -25.80 6.62 7.68
N ILE A 201 -24.52 6.52 7.33
CA ILE A 201 -23.69 7.66 6.91
C ILE A 201 -23.12 7.39 5.52
N LYS A 202 -23.22 8.39 4.64
CA LYS A 202 -22.49 8.43 3.39
C LYS A 202 -21.59 9.66 3.37
N ILE A 203 -20.30 9.45 3.13
CA ILE A 203 -19.33 10.52 2.89
C ILE A 203 -18.96 10.48 1.42
N GLU A 204 -19.09 11.63 0.77
CA GLU A 204 -18.69 11.84 -0.61
C GLU A 204 -17.74 13.03 -0.69
N TYR A 205 -16.88 13.06 -1.69
CA TYR A 205 -15.93 14.14 -1.87
C TYR A 205 -15.57 14.35 -3.34
N ILE A 206 -15.04 15.53 -3.64
CA ILE A 206 -14.43 15.86 -4.93
C ILE A 206 -12.95 16.14 -4.64
N ALA A 207 -12.07 15.55 -5.45
CA ALA A 207 -10.65 15.84 -5.41
C ALA A 207 -10.24 16.77 -6.55
N ALA A 208 -9.31 17.68 -6.28
CA ALA A 208 -8.75 18.60 -7.29
C ALA A 208 -7.58 17.97 -8.07
N ASP A 209 -7.01 16.88 -7.57
CA ASP A 209 -5.85 16.19 -8.14
C ASP A 209 -6.12 14.69 -8.35
N VAL A 210 -5.31 14.08 -9.23
CA VAL A 210 -5.47 12.66 -9.59
C VAL A 210 -4.95 11.68 -8.53
N GLN A 211 -4.17 12.15 -7.54
CA GLN A 211 -3.74 11.36 -6.39
C GLN A 211 -4.75 11.38 -5.23
N LEU A 212 -5.85 12.13 -5.39
CA LEU A 212 -6.92 12.30 -4.41
C LEU A 212 -6.41 12.93 -3.10
N GLN A 213 -5.41 13.80 -3.15
CA GLN A 213 -4.76 14.38 -1.96
C GLN A 213 -5.30 15.76 -1.58
N ASN A 214 -5.81 16.52 -2.53
CA ASN A 214 -6.48 17.78 -2.33
C ASN A 214 -7.99 17.58 -2.48
N ILE A 215 -8.72 17.77 -1.39
CA ILE A 215 -10.16 17.56 -1.29
C ILE A 215 -10.79 18.91 -0.93
N PRO A 216 -11.16 19.76 -1.90
CA PRO A 216 -11.78 21.06 -1.61
C PRO A 216 -13.26 20.99 -1.24
N TRP A 217 -13.91 19.83 -1.44
CA TRP A 217 -15.35 19.68 -1.27
C TRP A 217 -15.70 18.32 -0.66
N VAL A 218 -16.54 18.33 0.37
CA VAL A 218 -17.00 17.14 1.09
C VAL A 218 -18.51 17.22 1.33
N ARG A 219 -19.21 16.11 1.13
CA ARG A 219 -20.63 15.99 1.44
C ARG A 219 -20.88 14.86 2.42
N TYR A 220 -21.47 15.23 3.54
CA TYR A 220 -22.05 14.32 4.51
C TYR A 220 -23.52 14.10 4.18
N THR A 221 -23.98 12.85 4.16
CA THR A 221 -25.40 12.51 4.10
C THR A 221 -25.75 11.49 5.17
N ASN A 222 -26.74 11.82 6.00
CA ASN A 222 -27.36 10.88 6.92
C ASN A 222 -28.49 10.13 6.17
N LEU A 223 -28.32 8.83 5.96
CA LEU A 223 -29.22 8.00 5.15
C LEU A 223 -30.52 7.65 5.88
N GLU A 224 -30.57 7.76 7.21
CA GLU A 224 -31.79 7.54 8.01
C GLU A 224 -32.74 8.75 7.93
N THR A 225 -32.18 9.96 8.07
CA THR A 225 -32.95 11.22 8.13
C THR A 225 -33.05 11.94 6.79
N GLY A 226 -32.14 11.65 5.85
CA GLY A 226 -31.98 12.38 4.60
C GLY A 226 -31.30 13.75 4.75
N LYS A 227 -30.80 14.12 5.94
CA LYS A 227 -30.06 15.38 6.13
C LYS A 227 -28.73 15.31 5.38
N THR A 228 -28.47 16.32 4.56
CA THR A 228 -27.21 16.50 3.84
C THR A 228 -26.55 17.79 4.29
N VAL A 229 -25.24 17.76 4.48
CA VAL A 229 -24.41 18.94 4.72
C VAL A 229 -23.24 18.90 3.76
N VAL A 230 -22.99 20.02 3.09
CA VAL A 230 -21.85 20.21 2.20
C VAL A 230 -20.88 21.13 2.89
N TYR A 231 -19.60 20.76 2.86
CA TYR A 231 -18.49 21.54 3.37
C TYR A 231 -17.55 21.85 2.21
N GLN A 232 -17.13 23.10 2.09
CA GLN A 232 -16.15 23.53 1.11
C GLN A 232 -14.95 24.16 1.82
N ASN A 233 -13.77 23.91 1.29
CA ASN A 233 -12.57 24.61 1.73
C ASN A 233 -12.69 26.10 1.36
N GLU A 234 -12.64 26.99 2.35
CA GLU A 234 -12.79 28.43 2.13
C GLU A 234 -11.72 29.03 1.19
N ASP A 235 -10.52 28.46 1.19
CA ASP A 235 -9.40 28.95 0.37
C ASP A 235 -9.45 28.43 -1.08
N GLU A 236 -10.15 27.32 -1.31
CA GLU A 236 -10.18 26.60 -2.60
C GLU A 236 -11.61 26.18 -3.01
N ALA A 237 -12.60 27.00 -2.67
CA ALA A 237 -14.01 26.69 -2.92
C ALA A 237 -14.29 26.47 -4.41
N LEU A 238 -15.13 25.47 -4.72
CA LEU A 238 -15.51 25.15 -6.08
C LEU A 238 -16.78 25.91 -6.49
N ASP A 239 -16.83 26.39 -7.73
CA ASP A 239 -18.06 26.94 -8.30
C ASP A 239 -19.02 25.83 -8.77
N ALA A 240 -20.27 26.22 -9.08
CA ALA A 240 -21.31 25.27 -9.47
C ALA A 240 -20.97 24.50 -10.76
N GLU A 241 -20.29 25.13 -11.72
CA GLU A 241 -19.91 24.47 -12.97
C GLU A 241 -18.79 23.44 -12.73
N GLN A 242 -17.86 23.75 -11.84
CA GLN A 242 -16.81 22.81 -11.42
C GLN A 242 -17.41 21.61 -10.70
N ILE A 243 -18.35 21.81 -9.78
CA ILE A 243 -19.02 20.73 -9.05
C ILE A 243 -19.83 19.84 -10.00
N ASP A 244 -20.59 20.43 -10.93
CA ASP A 244 -21.45 19.69 -11.86
C ASP A 244 -20.65 18.80 -12.84
N ASN A 245 -19.40 19.18 -13.15
CA ASN A 245 -18.52 18.44 -14.04
C ASN A 245 -17.53 17.52 -13.31
N ALA A 246 -17.45 17.58 -11.99
CA ALA A 246 -16.50 16.80 -11.20
C ALA A 246 -16.93 15.35 -11.01
N GLU A 247 -15.95 14.45 -10.87
CA GLU A 247 -16.20 13.10 -10.39
C GLU A 247 -16.43 13.14 -8.87
N ILE A 248 -17.59 12.65 -8.43
CA ILE A 248 -17.91 12.52 -7.01
C ILE A 248 -17.49 11.13 -6.55
N HIS A 249 -16.49 11.08 -5.68
CA HIS A 249 -16.05 9.86 -5.05
C HIS A 249 -16.88 9.58 -3.79
N THR A 250 -17.16 8.30 -3.52
CA THR A 250 -17.70 7.87 -2.22
C THR A 250 -16.55 7.34 -1.38
N MET A 251 -16.39 7.85 -0.17
CA MET A 251 -15.28 7.48 0.70
C MET A 251 -15.30 6.00 1.04
N ASP A 252 -14.16 5.32 0.90
CA ASP A 252 -13.98 3.91 1.21
C ASP A 252 -12.71 3.64 2.04
N CYS A 253 -12.43 2.35 2.28
CA CYS A 253 -11.28 1.93 3.09
C CYS A 253 -9.94 2.43 2.53
N MET A 254 -9.78 2.49 1.20
CA MET A 254 -8.52 2.83 0.54
C MET A 254 -8.23 4.33 0.60
N ASP A 255 -9.20 5.18 0.86
CA ASP A 255 -8.95 6.63 1.00
C ASP A 255 -8.06 6.95 2.21
N CYS A 256 -8.12 6.10 3.24
CA CYS A 256 -7.26 6.17 4.43
C CYS A 256 -6.22 5.05 4.49
N HIS A 257 -6.59 3.81 4.16
CA HIS A 257 -5.70 2.64 4.15
C HIS A 257 -5.12 2.39 2.75
N ASN A 258 -4.57 3.43 2.12
CA ASN A 258 -4.12 3.39 0.71
C ASN A 258 -2.86 2.53 0.46
N ARG A 259 -2.13 2.13 1.52
CA ARG A 259 -0.95 1.24 1.42
C ARG A 259 -0.97 0.11 2.46
N PRO A 260 -1.94 -0.83 2.40
CA PRO A 260 -2.14 -1.82 3.46
C PRO A 260 -1.10 -2.96 3.45
N SER A 261 -0.49 -3.22 2.29
CA SER A 261 0.44 -4.34 2.08
C SER A 261 1.80 -3.90 1.55
N HIS A 262 1.92 -2.69 1.03
CA HIS A 262 3.10 -2.22 0.32
C HIS A 262 3.60 -0.89 0.88
N SER A 263 3.76 -0.81 2.21
CA SER A 263 4.17 0.43 2.86
C SER A 263 5.70 0.57 2.84
N TYR A 264 6.20 1.67 2.29
CA TYR A 264 7.60 2.09 2.44
C TYR A 264 7.68 3.09 3.57
N LYS A 265 8.24 2.67 4.71
CA LYS A 265 8.32 3.52 5.90
C LYS A 265 9.38 4.62 5.69
N PRO A 266 9.17 5.82 6.23
CA PRO A 266 10.20 6.83 6.29
C PRO A 266 11.38 6.42 7.20
N PRO A 267 12.61 6.94 6.95
CA PRO A 267 13.77 6.71 7.80
C PRO A 267 13.52 7.00 9.27
N ALA A 268 12.80 8.09 9.56
CA ALA A 268 12.40 8.44 10.92
C ALA A 268 11.73 7.24 11.63
N PHE A 269 10.93 6.45 10.93
CA PHE A 269 10.19 5.31 11.48
C PHE A 269 10.98 4.02 11.50
N PHE A 270 11.50 3.57 10.37
CA PHE A 270 12.14 2.25 10.33
C PHE A 270 13.44 2.22 11.15
N VAL A 271 14.13 3.36 11.32
CA VAL A 271 15.29 3.44 12.21
C VAL A 271 14.84 3.43 13.68
N ASN A 272 13.73 4.10 14.03
CA ASN A 272 13.16 3.99 15.38
C ASN A 272 12.82 2.54 15.73
N GLU A 273 12.18 1.81 14.80
CA GLU A 273 11.86 0.40 14.97
C GLU A 273 13.14 -0.45 15.10
N ALA A 274 14.18 -0.18 14.30
CA ALA A 274 15.45 -0.90 14.36
C ALA A 274 16.18 -0.70 15.68
N LEU A 275 16.20 0.53 16.21
CA LEU A 275 16.78 0.88 17.51
C LEU A 275 15.97 0.25 18.65
N ALA A 276 14.63 0.38 18.63
CA ALA A 276 13.76 -0.20 19.64
C ALA A 276 13.81 -1.74 19.67
N ALA A 277 13.99 -2.38 18.52
CA ALA A 277 14.12 -3.83 18.40
C ALA A 277 15.52 -4.34 18.76
N GLY A 278 16.49 -3.45 19.00
CA GLY A 278 17.89 -3.81 19.23
C GLY A 278 18.60 -4.39 17.99
N MET A 279 18.03 -4.19 16.79
CA MET A 279 18.74 -4.52 15.54
C MET A 279 19.90 -3.56 15.30
N MET A 280 19.74 -2.31 15.74
CA MET A 280 20.79 -1.30 15.82
C MET A 280 21.00 -0.94 17.30
N PRO A 281 22.24 -0.84 17.79
CA PRO A 281 22.48 -0.49 19.19
C PRO A 281 22.15 0.99 19.45
N ALA A 282 21.09 1.25 20.21
CA ALA A 282 20.69 2.62 20.57
C ALA A 282 21.69 3.34 21.50
N GLY A 283 22.59 2.60 22.14
CA GLY A 283 23.66 3.17 22.96
C GLY A 283 24.86 3.68 22.16
N LEU A 284 24.88 3.52 20.83
CA LEU A 284 25.90 4.15 20.00
C LEU A 284 25.58 5.63 19.80
N PRO A 285 26.49 6.55 20.18
CA PRO A 285 26.22 7.98 20.07
C PRO A 285 25.87 8.42 18.66
N GLU A 286 24.86 9.28 18.51
CA GLU A 286 24.41 9.90 17.25
C GLU A 286 23.92 8.92 16.15
N ILE A 287 23.81 7.62 16.42
CA ILE A 287 23.44 6.64 15.37
C ILE A 287 22.12 6.97 14.69
N LYS A 288 21.15 7.56 15.42
CA LYS A 288 19.87 8.00 14.87
C LYS A 288 20.06 9.13 13.87
N SER A 289 20.77 10.18 14.25
CA SER A 289 21.05 11.35 13.40
C SER A 289 21.83 10.96 12.15
N LEU A 290 22.92 10.20 12.31
CA LEU A 290 23.75 9.69 11.22
C LEU A 290 22.93 8.83 10.24
N SER A 291 22.01 8.01 10.75
CA SER A 291 21.14 7.20 9.89
C SER A 291 20.18 8.05 9.05
N MET A 292 19.70 9.18 9.57
CA MET A 292 18.83 10.09 8.81
C MET A 292 19.61 10.76 7.68
N GLU A 293 20.83 11.22 7.96
CA GLU A 293 21.73 11.78 6.95
C GLU A 293 21.98 10.76 5.82
N ILE A 294 22.41 9.54 6.18
CA ILE A 294 22.69 8.48 5.21
C ILE A 294 21.46 8.12 4.37
N CYS A 295 20.28 8.01 4.98
CA CYS A 295 19.05 7.67 4.24
C CYS A 295 18.52 8.81 3.37
N SER A 296 18.94 10.05 3.63
CA SER A 296 18.56 11.20 2.82
C SER A 296 19.20 11.15 1.42
N GLU A 297 20.43 10.62 1.34
CA GLU A 297 21.23 10.59 0.11
C GLU A 297 20.56 9.76 -1.01
N PRO A 298 20.49 10.30 -2.24
CA PRO A 298 19.96 9.56 -3.38
C PRO A 298 21.02 8.62 -3.97
N PHE A 299 20.63 7.38 -4.23
CA PHE A 299 21.45 6.38 -4.91
C PHE A 299 20.76 5.89 -6.18
N THR A 300 21.55 5.41 -7.14
CA THR A 300 21.06 4.75 -8.36
C THR A 300 21.09 3.23 -8.29
N ALA A 301 21.82 2.66 -7.34
CA ALA A 301 21.99 1.21 -7.17
C ALA A 301 22.03 0.83 -5.70
N THR A 302 21.42 -0.31 -5.36
CA THR A 302 21.40 -0.87 -4.00
C THR A 302 22.82 -1.08 -3.49
N ASP A 303 23.70 -1.71 -4.27
CA ASP A 303 25.07 -2.03 -3.85
C ASP A 303 25.88 -0.77 -3.46
N SER A 304 25.68 0.33 -4.19
CA SER A 304 26.32 1.61 -3.86
C SER A 304 25.81 2.18 -2.54
N ALA A 305 24.51 2.09 -2.28
CA ALA A 305 23.93 2.51 -1.00
C ALA A 305 24.47 1.64 0.16
N GLN A 306 24.57 0.32 -0.04
CA GLN A 306 25.07 -0.59 0.99
C GLN A 306 26.53 -0.31 1.36
N GLN A 307 27.40 -0.11 0.36
CA GLN A 307 28.80 0.25 0.58
C GLN A 307 28.94 1.63 1.23
N TYR A 308 28.10 2.59 0.84
CA TYR A 308 28.09 3.91 1.45
C TYR A 308 27.68 3.85 2.93
N ILE A 309 26.60 3.12 3.27
CA ILE A 309 26.17 2.93 4.66
C ILE A 309 27.32 2.37 5.50
N GLU A 310 27.97 1.30 5.05
CA GLU A 310 29.07 0.67 5.78
C GLU A 310 30.24 1.64 5.98
N LYS A 311 30.66 2.30 4.89
CA LYS A 311 31.79 3.21 4.89
C LYS A 311 31.54 4.39 5.82
N THR A 312 30.42 5.09 5.65
CA THR A 312 30.09 6.32 6.38
C THR A 312 29.96 6.05 7.88
N ILE A 313 29.30 4.96 8.28
CA ILE A 313 29.21 4.60 9.70
C ILE A 313 30.59 4.30 10.28
N LYS A 314 31.40 3.45 9.62
CA LYS A 314 32.73 3.07 10.14
C LYS A 314 33.68 4.26 10.22
N GLU A 315 33.68 5.13 9.22
CA GLU A 315 34.48 6.36 9.21
C GLU A 315 34.04 7.32 10.32
N PHE A 316 32.73 7.54 10.49
CA PHE A 316 32.20 8.41 11.54
C PHE A 316 32.66 7.99 12.94
N TYR A 317 32.52 6.70 13.29
CA TYR A 317 32.95 6.22 14.61
C TYR A 317 34.48 6.17 14.76
N ALA A 318 35.23 5.86 13.69
CA ALA A 318 36.68 5.88 13.73
C ALA A 318 37.25 7.29 13.95
N GLU A 319 36.56 8.33 13.47
CA GLU A 319 36.99 9.71 13.60
C GLU A 319 36.52 10.37 14.91
N ASN A 320 35.28 10.13 15.33
CA ASN A 320 34.66 10.85 16.44
C ASN A 320 34.65 10.05 17.76
N TYR A 321 34.68 8.71 17.69
CA TYR A 321 34.52 7.83 18.86
C TYR A 321 35.55 6.67 18.82
N THR A 322 36.84 7.00 18.85
CA THR A 322 37.94 6.04 18.71
C THR A 322 37.91 4.92 19.77
N GLU A 323 37.54 5.23 21.01
CA GLU A 323 37.43 4.26 22.10
C GLU A 323 36.36 3.21 21.80
N ILE A 324 35.19 3.62 21.31
CA ILE A 324 34.13 2.69 20.87
C ILE A 324 34.62 1.82 19.70
N THR A 325 35.35 2.40 18.75
CA THR A 325 35.91 1.66 17.61
C THR A 325 36.93 0.60 18.03
N GLU A 326 37.76 0.88 19.05
CA GLU A 326 38.76 -0.07 19.54
C GLU A 326 38.17 -1.13 20.48
N GLU A 327 37.24 -0.75 21.35
CA GLU A 327 36.73 -1.60 22.41
C GLU A 327 35.45 -2.38 22.03
N GLN A 328 34.62 -1.82 21.15
CA GLN A 328 33.29 -2.33 20.80
C GLN A 328 33.01 -2.31 19.27
N PRO A 329 33.94 -2.77 18.41
CA PRO A 329 33.76 -2.76 16.95
C PRO A 329 32.54 -3.57 16.48
N GLU A 330 32.12 -4.57 17.25
CA GLU A 330 30.93 -5.39 16.98
C GLU A 330 29.62 -4.59 17.03
N LEU A 331 29.53 -3.54 17.87
CA LEU A 331 28.35 -2.69 17.93
C LEU A 331 28.23 -1.85 16.65
N ILE A 332 29.35 -1.33 16.15
CA ILE A 332 29.41 -0.57 14.90
C ILE A 332 28.99 -1.48 13.73
N GLU A 333 29.52 -2.70 13.68
CA GLU A 333 29.15 -3.67 12.65
C GLU A 333 27.66 -4.06 12.74
N GLN A 334 27.12 -4.21 13.95
CA GLN A 334 25.68 -4.43 14.15
C GLN A 334 24.86 -3.24 13.64
N ALA A 335 25.30 -2.01 13.89
CA ALA A 335 24.63 -0.82 13.39
C ALA A 335 24.63 -0.74 11.85
N VAL A 336 25.76 -1.06 11.21
CA VAL A 336 25.90 -1.15 9.75
C VAL A 336 24.90 -2.16 9.20
N GLN A 337 24.92 -3.40 9.69
CA GLN A 337 24.05 -4.47 9.21
C GLN A 337 22.58 -4.18 9.48
N GLY A 338 22.28 -3.56 10.62
CA GLY A 338 20.95 -3.12 11.00
C GLY A 338 20.39 -2.10 10.01
N LEU A 339 21.14 -1.01 9.75
CA LEU A 339 20.72 0.04 8.83
C LEU A 339 20.62 -0.48 7.39
N GLN A 340 21.61 -1.25 6.92
CA GLN A 340 21.61 -1.90 5.62
C GLN A 340 20.34 -2.73 5.39
N ARG A 341 19.94 -3.53 6.38
CA ARG A 341 18.74 -4.37 6.32
C ARG A 341 17.46 -3.54 6.18
N VAL A 342 17.25 -2.57 7.06
CA VAL A 342 16.00 -1.77 7.05
C VAL A 342 15.94 -0.82 5.86
N TYR A 343 17.10 -0.34 5.36
CA TYR A 343 17.22 0.40 4.12
C TYR A 343 16.70 -0.43 2.94
N MET A 344 17.19 -1.67 2.78
CA MET A 344 16.79 -2.56 1.67
C MET A 344 15.32 -3.01 1.72
N GLN A 345 14.63 -2.77 2.84
CA GLN A 345 13.19 -3.07 2.97
C GLN A 345 12.31 -1.89 2.55
N ASN A 346 12.83 -0.66 2.55
CA ASN A 346 12.04 0.55 2.38
C ASN A 346 12.49 1.43 1.20
N ILE A 347 13.75 1.32 0.76
CA ILE A 347 14.33 2.17 -0.29
C ILE A 347 14.91 1.28 -1.38
N PHE A 348 14.49 1.50 -2.62
CA PHE A 348 14.90 0.72 -3.79
C PHE A 348 15.40 1.66 -4.90
N PRO A 349 16.72 1.94 -4.93
CA PRO A 349 17.35 2.85 -5.88
C PRO A 349 17.01 2.59 -7.35
N GLU A 350 17.02 1.33 -7.79
CA GLU A 350 16.84 0.96 -9.19
C GLU A 350 15.43 1.31 -9.72
N MET A 351 14.45 1.39 -8.81
CA MET A 351 13.07 1.71 -9.10
C MET A 351 12.66 3.10 -8.62
N ASN A 352 13.59 3.91 -8.11
CA ASN A 352 13.31 5.22 -7.50
C ASN A 352 12.21 5.16 -6.43
N VAL A 353 12.13 4.05 -5.70
CA VAL A 353 11.13 3.86 -4.64
C VAL A 353 11.73 4.32 -3.31
N ARG A 354 11.08 5.32 -2.71
CA ARG A 354 11.36 5.89 -1.39
C ARG A 354 10.04 6.21 -0.69
N TRP A 355 10.10 6.58 0.59
CA TRP A 355 8.91 6.91 1.38
C TRP A 355 8.17 8.14 0.85
N ASP A 356 8.89 9.10 0.30
CA ASP A 356 8.40 10.38 -0.24
C ASP A 356 7.76 10.25 -1.64
N ALA A 357 7.97 9.12 -2.32
CA ALA A 357 7.42 8.88 -3.65
C ALA A 357 5.90 8.59 -3.64
N TYR A 358 5.34 8.22 -2.49
CA TYR A 358 3.98 7.70 -2.40
C TYR A 358 3.26 8.20 -1.15
N PRO A 359 2.12 8.88 -1.29
CA PRO A 359 1.29 9.28 -0.16
C PRO A 359 0.88 8.10 0.72
N ASN A 360 0.84 8.31 2.04
CA ASN A 360 0.27 7.37 3.01
C ASN A 360 -0.74 8.08 3.91
N ASN A 361 -2.02 7.70 3.79
CA ASN A 361 -3.11 8.45 4.39
C ASN A 361 -3.53 7.97 5.79
N ILE A 362 -2.78 7.04 6.39
CA ILE A 362 -3.15 6.38 7.65
C ILE A 362 -3.00 7.27 8.89
N GLY A 363 -2.26 8.38 8.78
CA GLY A 363 -1.93 9.30 9.87
C GLY A 363 -1.73 10.73 9.34
N HIS A 364 -1.21 11.62 10.18
CA HIS A 364 -1.06 13.04 9.87
C HIS A 364 0.34 13.61 10.17
N LEU A 365 1.37 12.75 10.28
CA LEU A 365 2.73 13.18 10.59
C LEU A 365 3.52 13.53 9.33
N GLU A 366 3.69 12.61 8.38
CA GLU A 366 4.45 12.85 7.13
C GLU A 366 3.58 13.19 5.93
N PHE A 367 2.31 12.83 6.00
CA PHE A 367 1.30 13.10 4.99
C PHE A 367 0.04 13.60 5.66
N ASN A 368 -0.77 14.39 4.96
CA ASN A 368 -1.92 15.04 5.57
C ASN A 368 -3.00 14.05 6.04
N GLY A 369 -3.15 12.90 5.37
CA GLY A 369 -4.14 11.88 5.73
C GLY A 369 -5.55 12.46 5.96
N CYS A 370 -6.04 12.42 7.20
CA CYS A 370 -7.34 12.97 7.58
C CYS A 370 -7.40 14.51 7.50
N PHE A 371 -6.28 15.21 7.68
CA PHE A 371 -6.19 16.68 7.59
C PHE A 371 -6.38 17.22 6.16
N ARG A 372 -6.53 16.34 5.16
CA ARG A 372 -7.05 16.75 3.84
C ARG A 372 -8.45 17.35 3.93
N CYS A 373 -9.24 16.97 4.94
CA CYS A 373 -10.56 17.54 5.22
C CYS A 373 -10.67 18.14 6.63
N HIS A 374 -9.94 17.59 7.62
CA HIS A 374 -9.95 18.04 9.01
C HIS A 374 -8.91 19.13 9.25
N ASN A 375 -9.18 20.34 8.77
CA ASN A 375 -8.21 21.44 8.75
C ASN A 375 -8.76 22.78 9.27
N ASP A 376 -9.97 22.78 9.84
CA ASP A 376 -10.71 23.98 10.25
C ASP A 376 -11.08 24.96 9.10
N LEU A 377 -10.82 24.60 7.84
CA LEU A 377 -11.11 25.42 6.65
C LEU A 377 -12.34 24.93 5.86
N HIS A 378 -12.80 23.71 6.13
CA HIS A 378 -13.97 23.14 5.49
C HIS A 378 -15.24 23.58 6.20
N THR A 379 -15.92 24.56 5.63
CA THR A 379 -17.09 25.21 6.24
C THR A 379 -18.36 24.96 5.41
N SER A 380 -19.49 24.77 6.09
CA SER A 380 -20.82 24.68 5.47
C SER A 380 -21.49 26.05 5.37
N ASP A 381 -22.55 26.15 4.57
CA ASP A 381 -23.35 27.38 4.45
C ASP A 381 -23.98 27.83 5.80
N ASP A 382 -24.20 26.88 6.72
CA ASP A 382 -24.73 27.12 8.06
C ASP A 382 -23.62 27.50 9.08
N GLY A 383 -22.35 27.50 8.66
CA GLY A 383 -21.19 27.82 9.49
C GLY A 383 -20.61 26.65 10.30
N ASP A 384 -21.05 25.41 10.02
CA ASP A 384 -20.44 24.22 10.62
C ASP A 384 -19.06 23.98 9.99
N VAL A 385 -18.07 23.63 10.80
CA VAL A 385 -16.67 23.41 10.35
C VAL A 385 -16.22 21.98 10.60
N ILE A 386 -15.47 21.39 9.66
CA ILE A 386 -14.76 20.13 9.89
C ILE A 386 -13.49 20.41 10.71
N SER A 387 -13.56 20.13 12.01
CA SER A 387 -12.52 20.51 12.95
C SER A 387 -11.21 19.69 12.82
N LYS A 388 -10.07 20.35 13.07
CA LYS A 388 -8.72 19.78 13.20
C LYS A 388 -8.41 19.22 14.60
N ASP A 389 -9.35 19.24 15.56
CA ASP A 389 -9.08 18.75 16.92
C ASP A 389 -8.62 17.28 16.92
N CYS A 390 -7.36 17.04 17.35
CA CYS A 390 -6.76 15.72 17.42
C CYS A 390 -7.59 14.73 18.27
N ASN A 391 -8.31 15.23 19.27
CA ASN A 391 -9.13 14.42 20.16
C ASN A 391 -10.35 13.81 19.44
N LEU A 392 -10.69 14.23 18.22
CA LEU A 392 -11.67 13.54 17.40
C LEU A 392 -11.20 12.14 17.01
N CYS A 393 -9.88 11.98 16.84
CA CYS A 393 -9.27 10.79 16.25
C CYS A 393 -8.61 9.87 17.29
N HIS A 394 -7.89 10.44 18.24
CA HIS A 394 -7.18 9.69 19.27
C HIS A 394 -7.04 10.50 20.56
N THR A 395 -6.85 9.83 21.70
CA THR A 395 -6.37 10.48 22.92
C THR A 395 -4.93 10.09 23.18
N ILE A 396 -4.15 11.03 23.69
CA ILE A 396 -2.80 10.74 24.17
C ILE A 396 -2.96 10.35 25.63
N VAL A 397 -2.60 9.11 25.97
CA VAL A 397 -2.72 8.57 27.34
C VAL A 397 -1.37 8.50 28.05
N ALA A 398 -0.28 8.55 27.30
CA ALA A 398 1.05 8.80 27.86
C ALA A 398 1.98 9.39 26.81
N GLN A 399 2.94 10.21 27.25
CA GLN A 399 4.07 10.64 26.43
C GLN A 399 5.27 11.03 27.28
N GLY A 400 6.47 10.96 26.71
CA GLY A 400 7.70 11.42 27.35
C GLY A 400 8.86 10.42 27.25
N SER A 401 9.99 10.77 27.85
CA SER A 401 11.12 9.86 28.01
C SER A 401 10.71 8.66 28.88
N PRO A 402 11.19 7.43 28.60
CA PRO A 402 10.76 6.21 29.30
C PRO A 402 10.75 6.28 30.83
N ASP A 403 11.69 7.02 31.43
CA ASP A 403 11.86 7.17 32.87
C ASP A 403 11.03 8.32 33.48
N ASP A 404 10.50 9.25 32.66
CA ASP A 404 9.73 10.42 33.08
C ASP A 404 8.53 10.67 32.15
N LYS A 405 7.62 9.68 32.08
CA LYS A 405 6.43 9.76 31.23
C LYS A 405 5.29 10.46 31.97
N MET A 406 4.72 11.46 31.30
CA MET A 406 3.40 11.96 31.65
C MET A 406 2.37 10.89 31.30
N MET A 407 1.45 10.61 32.23
CA MET A 407 0.41 9.60 32.05
C MET A 407 -0.95 10.16 32.44
N ALA A 408 -1.95 9.78 31.67
CA ALA A 408 -3.36 10.03 31.89
C ALA A 408 -4.10 8.71 32.10
N ASP A 409 -5.26 8.77 32.74
CA ASP A 409 -6.21 7.65 32.68
C ASP A 409 -6.73 7.49 31.25
N ILE A 410 -7.17 6.27 30.89
CA ILE A 410 -7.70 5.95 29.57
C ILE A 410 -8.91 6.81 29.16
N SER A 411 -9.64 7.33 30.15
CA SER A 411 -10.78 8.24 29.96
C SER A 411 -10.39 9.72 29.77
N SER A 412 -9.09 10.03 29.87
CA SER A 412 -8.55 11.38 29.76
C SER A 412 -7.52 11.49 28.64
N THR A 413 -7.22 12.73 28.25
CA THR A 413 -6.22 13.04 27.23
C THR A 413 -5.23 14.03 27.83
N ILE A 414 -3.94 13.84 27.56
CA ILE A 414 -2.93 14.87 27.83
C ILE A 414 -2.68 15.67 26.56
N GLU A 415 -2.41 16.96 26.72
CA GLU A 415 -2.03 17.83 25.61
C GLU A 415 -0.73 17.32 24.97
N PHE A 416 -0.68 17.31 23.64
CA PHE A 416 0.52 16.89 22.92
C PHE A 416 1.70 17.79 23.30
N LYS A 417 2.85 17.16 23.54
CA LYS A 417 4.12 17.84 23.75
C LYS A 417 5.08 17.38 22.66
N HIS A 418 5.52 18.32 21.84
CA HIS A 418 6.56 18.05 20.87
C HIS A 418 7.86 17.67 21.60
N PRO A 419 8.59 16.62 21.17
CA PRO A 419 9.78 16.15 21.88
C PRO A 419 10.92 17.17 21.91
N SER A 420 11.05 17.97 20.85
CA SER A 420 11.94 19.13 20.79
C SER A 420 11.21 20.41 21.20
N ASP A 421 11.92 21.35 21.80
CA ASP A 421 11.36 22.64 22.19
C ASP A 421 11.10 23.52 20.96
N ILE A 422 9.83 23.61 20.56
CA ILE A 422 9.34 24.40 19.43
C ILE A 422 8.19 25.33 19.86
N ASP A 423 8.12 25.66 21.16
CA ASP A 423 6.98 26.36 21.77
C ASP A 423 5.64 25.66 21.42
N GLU A 424 4.63 26.42 20.96
CA GLU A 424 3.29 25.93 20.61
C GLU A 424 3.05 25.88 19.09
N VAL A 425 4.12 25.87 18.29
CA VAL A 425 4.04 25.90 16.82
C VAL A 425 3.13 24.81 16.25
N TRP A 426 3.13 23.62 16.87
CA TRP A 426 2.30 22.48 16.46
C TRP A 426 0.78 22.74 16.55
N LYS A 427 0.34 23.77 17.29
CA LYS A 427 -1.07 24.17 17.37
C LYS A 427 -1.53 24.90 16.10
N GLU A 428 -0.63 25.67 15.50
CA GLU A 428 -0.93 26.52 14.35
C GLU A 428 -0.59 25.82 13.04
N MET A 429 0.57 25.15 12.96
CA MET A 429 1.06 24.49 11.74
C MET A 429 0.76 22.98 11.72
N LEU A 430 0.66 22.40 10.52
CA LEU A 430 0.57 20.95 10.37
C LEU A 430 1.93 20.29 10.59
N CYS A 431 1.94 19.10 11.19
CA CYS A 431 3.17 18.34 11.38
C CYS A 431 3.89 18.08 10.03
N THR A 432 3.12 17.87 8.97
CA THR A 432 3.60 17.60 7.61
C THR A 432 4.45 18.72 7.02
N GLU A 433 4.36 19.94 7.56
CA GLU A 433 5.18 21.08 7.12
C GLU A 433 6.65 20.95 7.56
N CYS A 434 6.93 20.18 8.62
CA CYS A 434 8.27 19.98 9.17
C CYS A 434 8.75 18.52 9.11
N HIS A 435 7.83 17.55 9.12
CA HIS A 435 8.13 16.12 9.14
C HIS A 435 8.01 15.51 7.75
N THR A 436 9.09 15.55 6.98
CA THR A 436 9.15 14.97 5.62
C THR A 436 9.72 13.54 5.59
N GLY A 437 9.77 12.89 6.75
CA GLY A 437 10.23 11.51 6.91
C GLY A 437 11.70 11.33 7.35
N LEU A 438 12.49 12.41 7.39
CA LEU A 438 13.86 12.42 7.92
C LEU A 438 13.94 12.97 9.36
N ASN A 439 13.03 13.86 9.72
CA ASN A 439 12.96 14.42 11.06
C ASN A 439 12.02 13.56 11.94
N PRO A 440 12.38 13.34 13.21
CA PRO A 440 11.69 12.44 14.14
C PRO A 440 10.25 12.86 14.43
#